data_AF-M1ZSY9-F1
#
_entry.id   AF-M1ZSY9-F1
#
_cell.length_a   1.000
_cell.length_b   1.000
_cell.length_c   1.000
_cell.angle_alpha   90.00
_cell.angle_beta   90.00
_cell.angle_gamma   90.00
#
_symmetry.space_group_name_H-M   'P 1'
#
loop_
_entity.id
_entity.type
_entity.pdbx_description
1 polymer ?
#
loop_
_entity_poly.entity_id
_entity_poly.type
_entity_poly.pdbx_seq_one_letter_code
_entity_poly.pdbx_strand_id
1 'polypeptide(L)'
;MGNIKASREQVIEAAKKASIHDFIESRPKGYETRVGELGGILSSGEKQRIGLARAFINEAPILILDEPTSNLDTLNEEQILKAINENCEHRREVALV
;
A
#
# COMPACT_ATOMS: atom_id res chain seq x y z
N MET A 1 -3.61 -10.65 2.53
CA MET A 1 -5.01 -10.17 2.40
C MET A 1 -5.18 -8.88 3.20
N GLY A 2 -6.21 -8.06 2.94
CA GLY A 2 -6.50 -6.83 3.73
C GLY A 2 -7.58 -7.07 4.81
N ASN A 3 -8.19 -6.02 5.36
CA ASN A 3 -9.30 -6.11 6.31
C ASN A 3 -10.65 -5.77 5.63
N ILE A 4 -11.55 -6.75 5.51
CA ILE A 4 -12.87 -6.56 4.89
C ILE A 4 -13.85 -5.74 5.74
N LYS A 5 -13.56 -5.54 7.03
CA LYS A 5 -14.36 -4.74 7.96
C LYS A 5 -13.82 -3.31 8.11
N ALA A 6 -12.77 -2.95 7.35
CA ALA A 6 -12.20 -1.62 7.42
C ALA A 6 -13.23 -0.56 6.99
N SER A 7 -13.31 0.51 7.76
CA SER A 7 -14.03 1.73 7.38
C SER A 7 -13.36 2.41 6.18
N ARG A 8 -14.12 3.27 5.49
CA ARG A 8 -13.59 4.05 4.36
C ARG A 8 -12.40 4.91 4.80
N GLU A 9 -12.48 5.48 5.99
CA GLU A 9 -11.44 6.31 6.59
C GLU A 9 -10.15 5.50 6.78
N GLN A 10 -10.23 4.27 7.30
CA GLN A 10 -9.06 3.38 7.44
C GLN A 10 -8.44 3.02 6.09
N VAL A 11 -9.27 2.81 5.06
CA VAL A 11 -8.78 2.55 3.69
C VAL A 11 -8.03 3.77 3.13
N ILE A 12 -8.58 4.97 3.33
CA ILE A 12 -7.96 6.22 2.87
C ILE A 12 -6.64 6.45 3.59
N GLU A 13 -6.60 6.30 4.92
CA GLU A 13 -5.38 6.49 5.70
C GLU A 13 -4.28 5.50 5.30
N ALA A 14 -4.61 4.24 5.05
CA ALA A 14 -3.64 3.29 4.56
C ALA A 14 -3.15 3.59 3.14
N ALA A 15 -4.03 4.08 2.26
CA ALA A 15 -3.65 4.50 0.92
C ALA A 15 -2.74 5.74 0.93
N LYS A 16 -2.94 6.67 1.88
CA LYS A 16 -2.04 7.80 2.10
C LYS A 16 -0.67 7.33 2.59
N LYS A 17 -0.63 6.45 3.59
CA LYS A 17 0.63 5.84 4.08
C LYS A 17 1.41 5.13 2.98
N ALA A 18 0.71 4.51 2.02
CA ALA A 18 1.33 3.84 0.88
C ALA A 18 1.60 4.76 -0.33
N SER A 19 1.46 6.08 -0.18
CA SER A 19 1.62 7.09 -1.25
C SER A 19 0.86 6.74 -2.54
N ILE A 20 -0.39 6.25 -2.42
CA ILE A 20 -1.25 5.91 -3.57
C ILE A 20 -2.60 6.64 -3.55
N HIS A 21 -2.92 7.37 -2.47
CA HIS A 21 -4.16 8.12 -2.34
C HIS A 21 -4.41 9.09 -3.50
N ASP A 22 -3.45 9.98 -3.78
CA ASP A 22 -3.61 11.01 -4.81
C ASP A 22 -3.79 10.41 -6.21
N PHE A 23 -3.10 9.30 -6.48
CA PHE A 23 -3.30 8.55 -7.71
C PHE A 23 -4.73 8.01 -7.81
N ILE A 24 -5.27 7.43 -6.73
CA ILE A 24 -6.65 6.92 -6.71
C ILE A 24 -7.64 8.05 -6.93
N GLU A 25 -7.49 9.17 -6.20
CA GLU A 25 -8.36 10.36 -6.33
C GLU A 25 -8.27 11.01 -7.71
N SER A 26 -7.12 10.92 -8.40
CA SER A 26 -6.98 11.44 -9.76
C SER A 26 -7.84 10.71 -10.80
N ARG A 27 -8.33 9.50 -10.48
CA ARG A 27 -9.18 8.72 -11.38
C ARG A 27 -10.61 9.28 -11.37
N PRO A 28 -11.33 9.28 -12.51
CA PRO A 28 -12.71 9.81 -12.58
C PRO A 28 -13.70 9.17 -11.60
N LYS A 29 -13.41 7.97 -11.11
CA LYS A 29 -14.24 7.23 -10.14
C LYS A 29 -13.55 7.06 -8.79
N GLY A 30 -12.41 7.71 -8.54
CA GLY A 30 -11.72 7.60 -7.26
C GLY A 30 -11.46 6.14 -6.84
N TYR A 31 -11.77 5.83 -5.58
CA TYR A 31 -11.69 4.51 -4.97
C TYR A 31 -12.65 3.47 -5.59
N GLU A 32 -13.67 3.93 -6.30
CA GLU A 32 -14.67 3.11 -6.99
C GLU A 32 -14.21 2.74 -8.42
N THR A 33 -13.00 3.12 -8.80
CA THR A 33 -12.38 2.75 -10.07
C THR A 33 -12.16 1.24 -10.15
N ARG A 34 -12.75 0.60 -11.17
CA ARG A 34 -12.52 -0.83 -11.44
C ARG A 34 -11.17 -1.01 -12.15
N VAL A 35 -10.29 -1.82 -11.57
CA VAL A 35 -8.91 -2.02 -12.05
C VAL A 35 -8.74 -3.18 -13.04
N GLY A 36 -9.83 -3.85 -13.43
CA GLY A 36 -9.80 -5.02 -14.31
C GLY A 36 -9.24 -6.29 -13.63
N GLU A 37 -9.11 -7.36 -14.39
CA GLU A 37 -8.53 -8.61 -13.90
C GLU A 37 -7.07 -8.40 -13.46
N LEU A 38 -6.72 -8.87 -12.27
CA LEU A 38 -5.37 -8.76 -11.69
C LEU A 38 -4.79 -7.32 -11.72
N GLY A 39 -5.66 -6.31 -11.71
CA GLY A 39 -5.26 -4.91 -11.81
C GLY A 39 -4.65 -4.54 -13.16
N GLY A 40 -5.10 -5.13 -14.27
CA GLY A 40 -4.51 -4.96 -15.61
C GLY A 40 -4.31 -3.52 -16.10
N ILE A 41 -5.00 -2.53 -15.52
CA ILE A 41 -4.82 -1.10 -15.87
C ILE A 41 -3.80 -0.36 -14.98
N LEU A 42 -3.19 -1.05 -14.02
CA LEU A 42 -2.25 -0.47 -13.06
C LEU A 42 -0.82 -0.81 -13.44
N SER A 43 0.09 0.13 -13.22
CA SER A 43 1.53 -0.13 -13.29
C SER A 43 1.98 -1.09 -12.17
N SER A 44 3.15 -1.70 -12.32
CA SER A 44 3.73 -2.57 -11.28
C SER A 44 3.90 -1.84 -9.94
N GLY A 45 4.38 -0.59 -9.97
CA GLY A 45 4.51 0.25 -8.77
C GLY A 45 3.17 0.60 -8.12
N GLU A 46 2.13 0.87 -8.91
CA GLU A 46 0.77 1.08 -8.37
C GLU A 46 0.22 -0.18 -7.71
N LYS A 47 0.41 -1.36 -8.32
CA LYS A 47 0.02 -2.64 -7.72
C LYS A 47 0.76 -2.88 -6.41
N GLN A 48 2.06 -2.58 -6.36
CA GLN A 48 2.88 -2.73 -5.18
C GLN A 48 2.39 -1.82 -4.05
N ARG A 49 2.13 -0.53 -4.33
CA ARG A 49 1.60 0.41 -3.35
C ARG A 49 0.20 0.02 -2.85
N ILE A 50 -0.67 -0.51 -3.70
CA ILE A 50 -1.96 -1.08 -3.26
C ILE A 50 -1.74 -2.30 -2.35
N GLY A 51 -0.78 -3.16 -2.68
CA GLY A 51 -0.37 -4.28 -1.82
C GLY A 51 0.07 -3.80 -0.43
N LEU A 52 0.88 -2.75 -0.39
CA LEU A 52 1.34 -2.12 0.84
C LEU A 52 0.19 -1.49 1.64
N ALA A 53 -0.72 -0.75 0.99
CA ALA A 53 -1.91 -0.21 1.64
C ALA A 53 -2.73 -1.33 2.30
N ARG A 54 -2.91 -2.47 1.62
CA ARG A 54 -3.60 -3.64 2.20
C ARG A 54 -2.87 -4.20 3.41
N ALA A 55 -1.54 -4.18 3.41
CA ALA A 55 -0.73 -4.60 4.54
C ALA A 55 -0.86 -3.63 5.72
N PHE A 56 -0.92 -2.32 5.47
CA PHE A 56 -1.11 -1.30 6.50
C PHE A 56 -2.48 -1.34 7.17
N ILE A 57 -3.54 -1.63 6.41
CA ILE A 57 -4.89 -1.81 6.98
C ILE A 57 -4.96 -3.02 7.90
N ASN A 58 -4.17 -4.06 7.62
CA ASN A 58 -4.18 -5.28 8.41
C ASN A 58 -3.14 -5.18 9.52
N GLU A 59 -3.56 -5.23 10.78
CA GLU A 59 -2.67 -5.28 11.95
C GLU A 59 -2.07 -6.67 12.17
N ALA A 60 -1.55 -7.28 11.09
CA ALA A 60 -0.86 -8.56 11.18
C ALA A 60 0.41 -8.42 12.07
N PRO A 61 0.65 -9.37 13.00
CA PRO A 61 1.78 -9.30 13.94
C PRO A 61 3.15 -9.42 13.26
N ILE A 62 3.18 -9.96 12.03
CA ILE A 62 4.38 -10.12 11.20
C ILE A 62 4.05 -9.56 9.81
N LEU A 63 4.98 -8.77 9.28
CA LEU A 63 4.95 -8.24 7.92
C LEU A 63 6.18 -8.78 7.18
N ILE A 64 5.97 -9.44 6.04
CA ILE A 64 7.03 -9.92 5.15
C ILE A 64 6.97 -9.07 3.88
N LEU A 65 8.11 -8.49 3.52
CA LEU A 65 8.27 -7.66 2.34
C LEU A 65 9.36 -8.29 1.47
N ASP A 66 8.96 -8.76 0.30
CA ASP A 66 9.87 -9.23 -0.75
C ASP A 66 10.08 -8.07 -1.72
N GLU A 67 11.29 -7.53 -1.77
CA GLU A 67 11.67 -6.40 -2.61
C GLU A 67 10.67 -5.20 -2.57
N PRO A 68 10.37 -4.61 -1.40
CA PRO A 68 9.30 -3.61 -1.26
C PRO A 68 9.53 -2.30 -2.03
N THR A 69 10.73 -2.06 -2.55
CA THR A 69 11.09 -0.84 -3.27
C THR A 69 11.46 -1.05 -4.74
N SER A 70 11.60 -2.29 -5.23
CA SER A 70 12.10 -2.56 -6.60
C SER A 70 11.28 -1.94 -7.73
N ASN A 71 9.99 -1.61 -7.52
CA ASN A 71 9.16 -0.94 -8.53
C ASN A 71 8.65 0.44 -8.09
N LEU A 72 9.30 1.07 -7.10
CA LEU A 72 8.95 2.41 -6.64
C LEU A 72 9.83 3.46 -7.32
N ASP A 73 9.21 4.54 -7.81
CA ASP A 73 9.94 5.73 -8.23
C ASP A 73 10.68 6.35 -7.02
N THR A 74 11.91 6.82 -7.25
CA THR A 74 12.82 7.36 -6.23
C THR A 74 12.18 8.49 -5.39
N LEU A 75 11.23 9.23 -5.98
CA LEU A 75 10.49 10.30 -5.29
C LEU A 75 9.61 9.78 -4.14
N ASN A 76 9.02 8.60 -4.30
CA ASN A 76 8.09 8.01 -3.33
C ASN A 76 8.76 7.00 -2.40
N GLU A 77 9.96 6.54 -2.74
CA GLU A 77 10.68 5.50 -2.00
C GLU A 77 10.93 5.89 -0.55
N GLU A 78 11.44 7.10 -0.30
CA GLU A 78 11.71 7.59 1.06
C GLU A 78 10.44 7.66 1.92
N GLN A 79 9.35 8.19 1.36
CA GLN A 79 8.07 8.28 2.06
C GLN A 79 7.51 6.90 2.41
N ILE A 80 7.63 5.95 1.49
CA ILE A 80 7.14 4.59 1.68
C ILE A 80 7.99 3.85 2.71
N LEU A 81 9.31 3.98 2.66
CA LEU A 81 10.22 3.41 3.67
C LEU A 81 9.93 3.97 5.06
N LYS A 82 9.68 5.28 5.16
CA LYS A 82 9.26 5.90 6.41
C LYS A 82 7.94 5.33 6.91
N ALA A 83 6.94 5.19 6.05
CA ALA A 83 5.65 4.62 6.41
C ALA A 83 5.75 3.15 6.83
N ILE A 84 6.65 2.36 6.21
CA ILE A 84 6.95 0.99 6.62
C ILE A 84 7.54 0.99 8.04
N ASN A 85 8.60 1.77 8.28
CA ASN A 85 9.24 1.86 9.60
C ASN A 85 8.26 2.25 10.71
N GLU A 86 7.43 3.29 10.47
CA GLU A 86 6.40 3.72 11.43
C GLU A 86 5.34 2.63 11.71
N ASN A 87 4.99 1.81 10.71
CA ASN A 87 4.05 0.70 10.91
C ASN A 87 4.70 -0.50 11.61
N CYS A 88 6.02 -0.65 11.49
CA CYS A 88 6.81 -1.72 12.07
C CYS A 88 7.17 -1.48 13.55
N GLU A 89 7.13 -0.25 14.08
CA GLU A 89 7.42 0.01 15.51
C GLU A 89 6.56 -0.81 16.49
N HIS A 90 5.39 -1.27 16.06
CA HIS A 90 4.46 -2.10 16.86
C HIS A 90 4.41 -3.57 16.39
N ARG A 91 5.19 -3.97 15.39
CA ARG A 91 5.17 -5.30 14.77
C ARG A 91 6.56 -5.93 14.83
N ARG A 92 6.62 -7.27 14.89
CA ARG A 92 7.91 -7.95 14.71
C ARG A 92 8.20 -8.01 13.22
N GLU A 93 9.10 -7.14 12.79
CA GLU A 93 9.56 -7.04 11.41
C GLU A 93 10.44 -8.26 11.04
N VAL A 94 10.19 -8.87 9.88
CA VAL A 94 11.15 -9.77 9.22
C VAL A 94 11.28 -9.32 7.76
N ALA A 95 12.31 -8.51 7.52
CA ALA A 95 12.96 -8.28 6.22
C ALA A 95 14.25 -9.15 6.23
N LEU A 96 14.76 -9.86 5.22
CA LEU A 96 14.77 -9.77 3.75
C LEU A 96 15.01 -11.18 3.16
N VAL A 97 14.65 -11.40 1.90
CA VAL A 97 15.52 -12.12 0.94
C VAL A 97 15.94 -11.12 -0.12
#